data_AF-A0A103XKY5-F1
#
_entry.id   AF-A0A103XKY5-F1
#
_cell.length_a   1.000
_cell.length_b   1.000
_cell.length_c   1.000
_cell.angle_alpha   90.00
_cell.angle_beta   90.00
_cell.angle_gamma   90.00
#
_symmetry.space_group_name_H-M   'P 1'
#
loop_
_entity.id
_entity.type
_entity.pdbx_description
1 polymer ?
#
loop_
_entity_poly.entity_id
_entity_poly.type
_entity_poly.pdbx_seq_one_letter_code
_entity_poly.pdbx_strand_id
1 'polypeptide(L)'
;MVGAQTTEQGDCSKFKANMPHCCKKIPTVVDLLPGVPYNQQFSNCCKGGVVAAWGQDPSASVSAFQVSVGLAGTTNKTVKLPKNFTLLGPGPGSDSKLLSVVGVNTPKKDNSPLLQCTRHMCPVRVHWHVKQNYKDYWRAKVAITNFNYRMNYTQWTLVVQHPNLNNVTQVFSFDYKPLVPYESINDTGMFYGMKFFNDLLMEAGPKGNVQSEVLLQKDQNTFTFKQGWAFPRKVYFNGDECILPPPESYPFLPNSAHKTLFGPLTLLVSLFVFLLV
;
A
#
# COMPACT_ATOMS: atom_id res chain seq x y z
N MET A 1 4.06 -8.75 -31.17
CA MET A 1 3.85 -8.28 -29.80
C MET A 1 5.00 -7.35 -29.46
N VAL A 2 4.70 -6.23 -28.82
CA VAL A 2 5.70 -5.38 -28.14
C VAL A 2 5.21 -5.11 -26.73
N GLY A 3 6.15 -5.03 -25.80
CA GLY A 3 5.94 -4.82 -24.38
C GLY A 3 5.54 -6.04 -23.55
N ALA A 4 5.05 -7.10 -24.17
CA ALA A 4 4.74 -8.36 -23.50
C ALA A 4 5.14 -9.56 -24.36
N GLN A 5 5.38 -10.69 -23.71
CA GLN A 5 5.75 -11.96 -24.35
C GLN A 5 4.79 -13.07 -23.91
N THR A 6 4.56 -14.08 -24.76
CA THR A 6 3.83 -15.28 -24.33
C THR A 6 4.77 -16.28 -23.67
N THR A 7 4.31 -16.94 -22.61
CA THR A 7 5.12 -17.94 -21.88
C THR A 7 5.38 -19.21 -22.69
N GLU A 8 4.60 -19.46 -23.74
CA GLU A 8 4.67 -20.64 -24.60
C GLU A 8 4.40 -20.27 -26.07
N GLN A 9 4.86 -21.13 -26.98
CA GLN A 9 4.63 -21.01 -28.43
C GLN A 9 3.47 -21.90 -28.92
N GLY A 10 3.41 -23.16 -28.49
CA GLY A 10 2.42 -24.14 -28.98
C GLY A 10 2.69 -24.63 -30.40
N ASP A 11 1.76 -25.41 -30.97
CA ASP A 11 1.90 -25.93 -32.34
C ASP A 11 1.70 -24.83 -33.40
N CYS A 12 2.79 -24.43 -34.03
CA CYS A 12 2.81 -23.49 -35.15
C CYS A 12 3.00 -24.14 -36.53
N SER A 13 2.92 -25.47 -36.66
CA SER A 13 3.27 -26.23 -37.88
C SER A 13 2.50 -25.84 -39.16
N LYS A 14 1.39 -25.09 -39.01
CA LYS A 14 0.60 -24.54 -40.12
C LYS A 14 1.23 -23.30 -40.77
N PHE A 15 2.18 -22.63 -40.12
CA PHE A 15 2.85 -21.41 -40.60
C PHE A 15 4.23 -21.73 -41.19
N LYS A 16 4.29 -21.99 -42.50
CA LYS A 16 5.56 -22.28 -43.20
C LYS A 16 6.46 -21.07 -43.44
N ALA A 17 5.95 -19.86 -43.23
CA ALA A 17 6.69 -18.60 -43.28
C ALA A 17 6.02 -17.60 -42.31
N ASN A 18 6.76 -16.58 -41.87
CA ASN A 18 6.28 -15.59 -40.88
C ASN A 18 5.64 -16.24 -39.64
N MET A 19 6.29 -17.26 -39.09
CA MET A 19 5.83 -17.98 -37.90
C MET A 19 5.61 -17.02 -36.73
N PRO A 20 4.40 -16.95 -36.14
CA PRO A 20 4.13 -16.07 -35.01
C PRO A 20 4.74 -16.62 -33.72
N HIS A 21 4.98 -15.72 -32.76
CA HIS A 21 5.54 -16.07 -31.44
C HIS A 21 4.65 -17.03 -30.62
N CYS A 22 3.35 -17.12 -30.94
CA CYS A 22 2.45 -18.09 -30.33
C CYS A 22 1.34 -18.51 -31.30
N CYS A 23 0.96 -19.78 -31.24
CA CYS A 23 -0.17 -20.37 -31.97
C CYS A 23 -1.22 -21.01 -31.05
N LYS A 24 -1.06 -20.94 -29.71
CA LYS A 24 -2.12 -21.33 -28.78
C LYS A 24 -3.34 -20.42 -28.94
N LYS A 25 -4.54 -21.02 -29.01
CA LYS A 25 -5.83 -20.29 -29.03
C LYS A 25 -6.10 -19.49 -27.75
N ILE A 26 -5.52 -19.92 -26.62
CA ILE A 26 -5.58 -19.27 -25.32
C ILE A 26 -4.12 -19.14 -24.84
N PRO A 27 -3.42 -18.06 -25.19
CA PRO A 27 -2.03 -17.85 -24.80
C PRO A 27 -1.93 -17.08 -23.48
N THR A 28 -1.04 -17.53 -22.58
CA THR A 28 -0.65 -16.75 -21.40
C THR A 28 0.35 -15.68 -21.83
N VAL A 29 0.03 -14.41 -21.56
CA VAL A 29 0.85 -13.23 -21.89
C VAL A 29 1.38 -12.63 -20.59
N VAL A 30 2.66 -12.28 -20.54
CA VAL A 30 3.34 -11.65 -19.39
C VAL A 30 4.03 -10.35 -19.79
N ASP A 31 3.95 -9.34 -18.93
CA ASP A 31 4.63 -8.04 -19.09
C ASP A 31 6.16 -8.23 -19.04
N LEU A 32 6.89 -7.49 -19.87
CA LEU A 32 8.35 -7.55 -19.90
C LEU A 32 8.99 -6.93 -18.65
N LEU A 33 10.26 -7.27 -18.40
CA LEU A 33 11.02 -6.70 -17.28
C LEU A 33 11.45 -5.24 -17.57
N PRO A 34 11.67 -4.42 -16.52
CA PRO A 34 12.26 -3.10 -16.67
C PRO A 34 13.62 -3.18 -17.37
N GLY A 35 13.85 -2.29 -18.34
CA GLY A 35 15.13 -2.19 -19.06
C GLY A 35 15.25 -2.98 -20.37
N VAL A 36 14.17 -3.59 -20.88
CA VAL A 36 14.19 -4.16 -22.25
C VAL A 36 14.47 -3.10 -23.33
N PRO A 37 15.10 -3.47 -24.47
CA PRO A 37 15.43 -2.53 -25.55
C PRO A 37 14.23 -1.72 -26.07
N TYR A 38 14.46 -0.46 -26.46
CA TYR A 38 13.41 0.49 -26.85
C TYR A 38 12.50 -0.01 -28.00
N ASN A 39 13.07 -0.77 -28.95
CA ASN A 39 12.30 -1.39 -30.05
C ASN A 39 11.38 -2.55 -29.62
N GLN A 40 11.42 -2.94 -28.34
CA GLN A 40 10.52 -3.93 -27.73
C GLN A 40 9.56 -3.30 -26.71
N GLN A 41 9.67 -2.00 -26.43
CA GLN A 41 8.80 -1.29 -25.49
C GLN A 41 7.50 -0.80 -26.16
N PHE A 42 6.50 -0.46 -25.33
CA PHE A 42 5.25 0.18 -25.76
C PHE A 42 4.75 1.12 -24.66
N SER A 43 4.69 2.43 -24.88
CA SER A 43 4.02 3.40 -23.99
C SER A 43 4.18 3.18 -22.47
N ASN A 44 5.40 3.34 -21.93
CA ASN A 44 5.75 3.15 -20.50
C ASN A 44 5.54 1.73 -19.92
N CYS A 45 5.43 0.72 -20.80
CA CYS A 45 5.56 -0.71 -20.55
C CYS A 45 6.59 -1.16 -19.49
N CYS A 46 6.49 -2.45 -19.16
CA CYS A 46 7.64 -3.28 -18.83
C CYS A 46 7.98 -3.16 -17.35
N LYS A 47 6.97 -3.43 -16.51
CA LYS A 47 7.05 -3.35 -15.05
C LYS A 47 7.28 -4.74 -14.41
N GLY A 48 7.47 -5.79 -15.22
CA GLY A 48 7.52 -7.18 -14.75
C GLY A 48 6.25 -7.63 -14.02
N GLY A 49 5.10 -7.01 -14.31
CA GLY A 49 3.84 -7.22 -13.59
C GLY A 49 3.69 -6.46 -12.27
N VAL A 50 4.66 -5.61 -11.88
CA VAL A 50 4.62 -4.84 -10.62
C VAL A 50 4.32 -3.36 -10.91
N VAL A 51 3.03 -3.01 -10.93
CA VAL A 51 2.59 -1.61 -11.03
C VAL A 51 2.57 -0.91 -9.65
N ALA A 52 2.80 0.40 -9.63
CA ALA A 52 2.62 1.22 -8.43
C ALA A 52 1.12 1.43 -8.11
N ALA A 53 0.78 1.86 -6.89
CA ALA A 53 -0.57 2.35 -6.64
C ALA A 53 -0.77 3.71 -7.36
N TRP A 54 -1.91 3.90 -8.02
CA TRP A 54 -2.25 5.19 -8.70
C TRP A 54 -2.21 6.39 -7.75
N GLY A 55 -2.40 6.16 -6.45
CA GLY A 55 -2.19 7.18 -5.42
C GLY A 55 -0.73 7.64 -5.31
N GLN A 56 0.24 6.73 -5.41
CA GLN A 56 1.67 7.00 -5.20
C GLN A 56 2.33 7.60 -6.45
N ASP A 57 2.26 6.88 -7.57
CA ASP A 57 2.90 7.24 -8.83
C ASP A 57 2.00 6.87 -10.02
N PRO A 58 1.21 7.82 -10.55
CA PRO A 58 0.37 7.60 -11.72
C PRO A 58 1.13 7.10 -12.97
N SER A 59 2.43 7.43 -13.10
CA SER A 59 3.26 7.06 -14.25
C SER A 59 3.78 5.61 -14.17
N ALA A 60 3.86 5.06 -12.95
CA ALA A 60 4.22 3.67 -12.69
C ALA A 60 3.00 2.77 -12.40
N SER A 61 1.81 3.33 -12.18
CA SER A 61 0.58 2.57 -11.93
C SER A 61 -0.08 1.96 -13.18
N VAL A 62 0.46 2.24 -14.37
CA VAL A 62 0.00 1.67 -15.63
C VAL A 62 1.15 0.88 -16.28
N SER A 63 0.86 -0.32 -16.76
CA SER A 63 1.66 -1.02 -17.75
C SER A 63 0.80 -1.28 -19.00
N ALA A 64 1.41 -1.22 -20.17
CA ALA A 64 0.72 -1.35 -21.45
C ALA A 64 1.56 -2.17 -22.43
N PHE A 65 0.91 -2.99 -23.25
CA PHE A 65 1.55 -3.81 -24.27
C PHE A 65 0.65 -3.94 -25.50
N GLN A 66 1.25 -4.23 -26.67
CA GLN A 66 0.52 -4.35 -27.93
C GLN A 66 0.57 -5.80 -28.44
N VAL A 67 -0.60 -6.42 -28.59
CA VAL A 67 -0.76 -7.75 -29.16
C VAL A 67 -1.04 -7.67 -30.66
N SER A 68 -0.37 -8.53 -31.43
CA SER A 68 -0.54 -8.65 -32.88
C SER A 68 -1.06 -10.06 -33.17
N VAL A 69 -2.33 -10.19 -33.56
CA VAL A 69 -2.97 -11.51 -33.77
C VAL A 69 -2.94 -11.87 -35.26
N GLY A 70 -2.21 -12.92 -35.61
CA GLY A 70 -2.19 -13.45 -36.97
C GLY A 70 -3.57 -13.92 -37.44
N LEU A 71 -3.88 -13.72 -38.72
CA LEU A 71 -5.15 -14.11 -39.36
C LEU A 71 -6.42 -13.46 -38.78
N ALA A 72 -6.31 -12.42 -37.94
CA ALA A 72 -7.46 -11.68 -37.42
C ALA A 72 -8.23 -10.84 -38.47
N GLY A 73 -7.68 -10.67 -39.67
CA GLY A 73 -8.20 -9.76 -40.69
C GLY A 73 -7.75 -8.31 -40.49
N THR A 74 -8.07 -7.45 -41.46
CA THR A 74 -7.60 -6.04 -41.53
C THR A 74 -8.73 -5.02 -41.48
N THR A 75 -9.98 -5.45 -41.30
CA THR A 75 -11.16 -4.56 -41.31
C THR A 75 -11.97 -4.71 -40.03
N ASN A 76 -12.65 -3.63 -39.61
CA ASN A 76 -13.48 -3.61 -38.38
C ASN A 76 -14.65 -4.63 -38.39
N LYS A 77 -14.91 -5.30 -39.53
CA LYS A 77 -15.89 -6.40 -39.66
C LYS A 77 -15.26 -7.80 -39.56
N THR A 78 -13.95 -7.92 -39.80
CA THR A 78 -13.20 -9.20 -39.74
C THR A 78 -12.42 -9.35 -38.43
N VAL A 79 -11.87 -8.24 -37.91
CA VAL A 79 -11.16 -8.19 -36.62
C VAL A 79 -12.09 -8.59 -35.47
N LYS A 80 -11.89 -9.80 -34.96
CA LYS A 80 -12.56 -10.32 -33.76
C LYS A 80 -11.69 -10.06 -32.54
N LEU A 81 -12.11 -9.15 -31.68
CA LEU A 81 -11.56 -9.03 -30.33
C LEU A 81 -11.74 -10.38 -29.58
N PRO A 82 -10.73 -10.85 -28.82
CA PRO A 82 -10.93 -11.98 -27.91
C PRO A 82 -12.01 -11.63 -26.87
N LYS A 83 -12.82 -12.62 -26.49
CA LYS A 83 -14.01 -12.40 -25.64
C LYS A 83 -13.78 -12.76 -24.17
N ASN A 84 -12.94 -13.75 -23.92
CA ASN A 84 -12.66 -14.30 -22.60
C ASN A 84 -11.15 -14.16 -22.38
N PHE A 85 -10.75 -13.47 -21.31
CA PHE A 85 -9.36 -13.15 -21.01
C PHE A 85 -9.03 -13.45 -19.54
N THR A 86 -7.74 -13.68 -19.26
CA THR A 86 -7.19 -14.03 -17.93
C THR A 86 -5.99 -13.14 -17.56
N LEU A 87 -6.04 -12.36 -16.46
CA LEU A 87 -4.85 -11.74 -15.80
C LEU A 87 -4.63 -12.36 -14.43
N LEU A 88 -3.39 -12.31 -13.94
CA LEU A 88 -3.03 -12.90 -12.66
C LEU A 88 -2.47 -11.85 -11.71
N GLY A 89 -3.35 -11.29 -10.89
CA GLY A 89 -2.99 -10.45 -9.75
C GLY A 89 -2.74 -11.29 -8.48
N PRO A 90 -1.76 -10.92 -7.64
CA PRO A 90 -1.54 -11.56 -6.34
C PRO A 90 -2.47 -10.96 -5.25
N GLY A 91 -3.63 -11.57 -5.03
CA GLY A 91 -4.53 -11.19 -3.91
C GLY A 91 -5.92 -11.82 -4.00
N PRO A 92 -6.64 -12.05 -2.88
CA PRO A 92 -8.01 -12.53 -2.88
C PRO A 92 -9.05 -11.40 -2.71
N GLY A 93 -10.08 -11.36 -3.55
CA GLY A 93 -11.34 -10.67 -3.21
C GLY A 93 -11.61 -9.28 -3.80
N SER A 94 -11.14 -8.96 -5.00
CA SER A 94 -11.49 -7.71 -5.70
C SER A 94 -12.56 -7.92 -6.78
N ASP A 95 -13.83 -7.64 -6.45
CA ASP A 95 -14.94 -7.60 -7.42
C ASP A 95 -14.70 -6.48 -8.45
N SER A 96 -14.13 -6.86 -9.59
CA SER A 96 -13.66 -5.95 -10.63
C SER A 96 -14.62 -5.96 -11.81
N LYS A 97 -15.31 -4.82 -12.03
CA LYS A 97 -16.11 -4.62 -13.24
C LYS A 97 -15.19 -4.64 -14.47
N LEU A 98 -15.60 -5.39 -15.50
CA LEU A 98 -14.79 -5.68 -16.67
C LEU A 98 -14.24 -4.42 -17.37
N LEU A 99 -12.93 -4.25 -17.27
CA LEU A 99 -12.10 -4.12 -18.48
C LEU A 99 -11.56 -5.53 -18.85
N SER A 100 -11.09 -6.32 -17.86
CA SER A 100 -11.49 -7.72 -17.51
C SER A 100 -11.02 -8.09 -16.06
N VAL A 101 -10.28 -9.14 -15.60
CA VAL A 101 -9.54 -10.28 -16.21
C VAL A 101 -8.98 -11.31 -15.15
N VAL A 102 -9.25 -12.65 -15.18
CA VAL A 102 -8.69 -13.72 -14.27
C VAL A 102 -8.84 -15.16 -14.85
N GLY A 103 -8.09 -16.28 -14.65
CA GLY A 103 -6.85 -16.81 -13.97
C GLY A 103 -6.46 -18.22 -14.58
N VAL A 104 -5.50 -19.15 -14.24
CA VAL A 104 -4.30 -19.35 -13.35
C VAL A 104 -3.45 -20.61 -13.80
N ASN A 105 -2.09 -20.64 -13.65
CA ASN A 105 -1.17 -21.78 -13.24
C ASN A 105 0.17 -22.07 -14.02
N THR A 106 1.32 -22.03 -13.31
CA THR A 106 2.52 -22.95 -13.33
C THR A 106 3.74 -22.31 -12.60
N PRO A 107 4.85 -23.06 -12.37
CA PRO A 107 5.14 -23.86 -11.17
C PRO A 107 5.69 -23.06 -9.97
N LYS A 108 5.57 -23.61 -8.75
CA LYS A 108 6.08 -23.00 -7.51
C LYS A 108 7.62 -22.96 -7.45
N LYS A 109 8.17 -21.78 -7.18
CA LYS A 109 9.15 -21.60 -6.09
C LYS A 109 8.32 -21.29 -4.83
N ASP A 110 8.49 -22.04 -3.73
CA ASP A 110 7.50 -22.05 -2.64
C ASP A 110 7.61 -20.86 -1.66
N ASN A 111 7.56 -19.65 -2.21
CA ASN A 111 7.34 -18.38 -1.51
C ASN A 111 5.86 -18.28 -1.05
N SER A 112 5.27 -19.37 -0.58
CA SER A 112 3.97 -19.34 0.10
C SER A 112 4.06 -18.38 1.28
N PRO A 113 3.04 -17.50 1.51
CA PRO A 113 3.02 -16.60 2.65
C PRO A 113 3.02 -17.42 3.95
N LEU A 114 4.19 -17.51 4.59
CA LEU A 114 4.27 -17.99 5.96
C LEU A 114 3.88 -16.81 6.85
N LEU A 115 2.58 -16.57 6.94
CA LEU A 115 1.99 -15.47 7.68
C LEU A 115 1.69 -15.90 9.12
N GLN A 116 2.05 -15.09 10.11
CA GLN A 116 1.56 -15.28 11.47
C GLN A 116 0.05 -15.03 11.49
N CYS A 117 -0.76 -16.04 11.80
CA CYS A 117 -2.21 -15.88 11.94
C CYS A 117 -2.54 -14.90 13.08
N THR A 118 -3.38 -13.90 12.80
CA THR A 118 -3.75 -12.84 13.74
C THR A 118 -5.26 -12.68 13.87
N ARG A 119 -5.72 -12.25 15.06
CA ARG A 119 -7.14 -11.96 15.32
C ARG A 119 -7.67 -10.73 14.56
N HIS A 120 -6.79 -9.90 14.00
CA HIS A 120 -7.12 -8.70 13.23
C HIS A 120 -7.12 -8.94 11.70
N MET A 121 -6.94 -10.19 11.24
CA MET A 121 -7.00 -10.62 9.83
C MET A 121 -6.20 -9.75 8.83
N CYS A 122 -5.13 -9.12 9.32
CA CYS A 122 -4.29 -8.19 8.54
C CYS A 122 -2.90 -8.83 8.37
N PRO A 123 -2.28 -8.76 7.18
CA PRO A 123 -0.94 -9.34 6.95
C PRO A 123 0.20 -8.60 7.67
N VAL A 124 -0.11 -7.45 8.26
CA VAL A 124 0.77 -6.62 9.09
C VAL A 124 0.09 -6.27 10.41
N ARG A 125 0.85 -5.91 11.45
CA ARG A 125 0.32 -5.17 12.60
C ARG A 125 0.51 -3.67 12.35
N VAL A 126 -0.61 -2.95 12.28
CA VAL A 126 -0.62 -1.49 12.36
C VAL A 126 -0.81 -1.11 13.82
N HIS A 127 0.16 -0.40 14.39
CA HIS A 127 0.15 0.06 15.78
C HIS A 127 0.05 1.58 15.81
N TRP A 128 -1.13 2.08 16.18
CA TRP A 128 -1.45 3.49 16.34
C TRP A 128 -1.32 3.90 17.81
N HIS A 129 -0.48 4.88 18.11
CA HIS A 129 -0.17 5.29 19.49
C HIS A 129 -0.20 6.81 19.64
N VAL A 130 -1.11 7.33 20.46
CA VAL A 130 -1.17 8.76 20.78
C VAL A 130 0.00 9.10 21.71
N LYS A 131 0.97 9.88 21.20
CA LYS A 131 2.18 10.26 21.96
C LYS A 131 1.96 11.50 22.83
N GLN A 132 1.39 12.56 22.26
CA GLN A 132 1.36 13.87 22.90
C GLN A 132 0.16 14.70 22.47
N ASN A 133 -0.36 15.47 23.42
CA ASN A 133 -1.49 16.37 23.26
C ASN A 133 -1.02 17.79 23.60
N TYR A 134 -0.88 18.65 22.59
CA TYR A 134 -0.53 20.06 22.79
C TYR A 134 -1.81 20.88 22.99
N LYS A 135 -1.72 22.22 22.93
CA LYS A 135 -2.92 23.08 22.96
C LYS A 135 -3.77 22.86 21.70
N ASP A 136 -3.24 23.19 20.52
CA ASP A 136 -3.99 23.26 19.26
C ASP A 136 -3.72 22.07 18.32
N TYR A 137 -2.79 21.18 18.67
CA TYR A 137 -2.37 20.01 17.89
C TYR A 137 -2.29 18.75 18.76
N TRP A 138 -2.32 17.58 18.13
CA TRP A 138 -1.98 16.29 18.75
C TRP A 138 -1.08 15.46 17.85
N ARG A 139 -0.29 14.56 18.46
CA ARG A 139 0.74 13.77 17.79
C ARG A 139 0.48 12.29 17.99
N ALA A 140 0.22 11.59 16.89
CA ALA A 140 0.17 10.13 16.83
C ALA A 140 1.50 9.58 16.31
N LYS A 141 1.83 8.35 16.70
CA LYS A 141 2.89 7.52 16.10
C LYS A 141 2.24 6.30 15.46
N VAL A 142 2.61 6.06 14.21
CA VAL A 142 2.17 4.91 13.42
C VAL A 142 3.36 4.00 13.22
N ALA A 143 3.22 2.71 13.52
CA ALA A 143 4.19 1.69 13.19
C ALA A 143 3.51 0.55 12.43
N ILE A 144 4.14 0.08 11.36
CA ILE A 144 3.67 -1.06 10.56
C ILE A 144 4.72 -2.15 10.72
N THR A 145 4.33 -3.32 11.24
CA THR A 145 5.19 -4.50 11.41
C THR A 145 4.71 -5.62 10.50
N ASN A 146 5.61 -6.17 9.69
CA ASN A 146 5.33 -7.31 8.81
C ASN A 146 5.23 -8.63 9.60
N PHE A 147 4.26 -9.47 9.27
CA PHE A 147 4.07 -10.82 9.84
C PHE A 147 4.27 -11.96 8.84
N ASN A 148 4.67 -11.65 7.62
CA ASN A 148 5.07 -12.64 6.63
C ASN A 148 6.56 -12.96 6.78
N TYR A 149 6.88 -14.18 7.20
CA TYR A 149 8.25 -14.68 7.38
C TYR A 149 8.96 -15.05 6.05
N ARG A 150 8.33 -14.80 4.89
CA ARG A 150 8.87 -15.17 3.57
C ARG A 150 8.67 -14.11 2.47
N MET A 151 8.02 -12.99 2.77
CA MET A 151 7.81 -11.91 1.80
C MET A 151 7.96 -10.53 2.44
N ASN A 152 8.63 -9.66 1.70
CA ASN A 152 8.67 -8.22 1.91
C ASN A 152 7.50 -7.54 1.15
N TYR A 153 7.22 -6.29 1.49
CA TYR A 153 6.27 -5.43 0.78
C TYR A 153 7.00 -4.22 0.18
N THR A 154 7.15 -4.21 -1.14
CA THR A 154 7.59 -3.04 -1.91
C THR A 154 6.41 -2.11 -2.18
N GLN A 155 6.66 -0.80 -2.22
CA GLN A 155 5.65 0.24 -2.51
C GLN A 155 4.38 0.11 -1.66
N TRP A 156 4.53 -0.27 -0.39
CA TRP A 156 3.40 -0.54 0.49
C TRP A 156 2.52 0.71 0.69
N THR A 157 1.22 0.49 0.85
CA THR A 157 0.24 1.52 1.18
C THR A 157 -0.49 1.18 2.47
N LEU A 158 -0.70 2.20 3.31
CA LEU A 158 -1.55 2.16 4.48
C LEU A 158 -2.63 3.24 4.31
N VAL A 159 -3.87 2.85 4.04
CA VAL A 159 -5.00 3.79 4.04
C VAL A 159 -5.66 3.76 5.40
N VAL A 160 -5.93 4.94 5.96
CA VAL A 160 -6.52 5.14 7.28
C VAL A 160 -7.74 6.05 7.13
N GLN A 161 -8.86 5.66 7.73
CA GLN A 161 -10.03 6.52 7.89
C GLN A 161 -10.13 7.00 9.34
N HIS A 162 -10.15 8.31 9.56
CA HIS A 162 -10.24 8.95 10.87
C HIS A 162 -10.69 10.41 10.71
N PRO A 163 -11.70 10.93 11.44
CA PRO A 163 -12.28 12.26 11.22
C PRO A 163 -11.26 13.41 11.05
N ASN A 164 -10.22 13.43 11.88
CA ASN A 164 -9.17 14.45 11.88
C ASN A 164 -8.13 14.33 10.72
N LEU A 165 -8.21 13.35 9.82
CA LEU A 165 -7.33 13.27 8.64
C LEU A 165 -7.70 14.27 7.53
N ASN A 166 -8.83 14.97 7.70
CA ASN A 166 -9.16 16.17 6.94
C ASN A 166 -8.22 17.35 7.22
N ASN A 167 -7.49 17.34 8.35
CA ASN A 167 -6.60 18.42 8.78
C ASN A 167 -5.27 17.87 9.33
N VAL A 168 -4.51 17.22 8.45
CA VAL A 168 -3.13 16.77 8.72
C VAL A 168 -2.16 17.93 8.55
N THR A 169 -1.46 18.29 9.61
CA THR A 169 -0.46 19.38 9.60
C THR A 169 0.88 18.90 9.05
N GLN A 170 1.32 17.70 9.45
CA GLN A 170 2.60 17.14 9.02
C GLN A 170 2.62 15.62 9.19
N VAL A 171 3.24 14.92 8.24
CA VAL A 171 3.64 13.52 8.38
C VAL A 171 5.16 13.45 8.37
N PHE A 172 5.74 12.66 9.28
CA PHE A 172 7.17 12.46 9.43
C PHE A 172 7.55 11.07 8.93
N SER A 173 8.59 10.98 8.10
CA SER A 173 9.19 9.73 7.61
C SER A 173 8.32 8.82 6.71
N PHE A 174 7.05 9.14 6.48
CA PHE A 174 6.21 8.58 5.41
C PHE A 174 5.73 9.73 4.51
N ASP A 175 5.46 9.42 3.24
CA ASP A 175 4.69 10.32 2.38
C ASP A 175 3.18 10.19 2.68
N TYR A 176 2.42 11.25 2.38
CA TYR A 176 0.99 11.34 2.66
C TYR A 176 0.21 11.90 1.48
N LYS A 177 -0.95 11.30 1.20
CA LYS A 177 -1.92 11.80 0.23
C LYS A 177 -3.34 11.69 0.78
N PRO A 178 -4.10 12.79 0.92
CA PRO A 178 -5.52 12.70 1.25
C PRO A 178 -6.27 12.00 0.13
N LEU A 179 -7.19 11.10 0.48
CA LEU A 179 -8.07 10.43 -0.47
C LEU A 179 -9.46 11.07 -0.40
N VAL A 180 -9.70 12.00 -1.32
CA VAL A 180 -11.00 12.62 -1.58
C VAL A 180 -11.58 12.09 -2.91
N PRO A 181 -12.07 10.84 -2.97
CA PRO A 181 -12.69 10.29 -4.19
C PRO A 181 -14.06 10.92 -4.48
N TYR A 182 -14.68 11.52 -3.46
CA TYR A 182 -15.91 12.30 -3.53
C TYR A 182 -15.74 13.51 -2.61
N GLU A 183 -16.26 14.68 -3.01
CA GLU A 183 -16.10 15.95 -2.26
C GLU A 183 -16.66 15.90 -0.82
N SER A 184 -17.56 14.94 -0.55
CA SER A 184 -18.20 14.73 0.75
C SER A 184 -17.41 13.90 1.76
N ILE A 185 -16.30 13.24 1.37
CA ILE A 185 -15.52 12.37 2.25
C ILE A 185 -14.04 12.77 2.21
N ASN A 186 -13.61 13.51 3.23
CA ASN A 186 -12.25 14.01 3.41
C ASN A 186 -11.55 13.44 4.68
N ASP A 187 -12.15 12.45 5.34
CA ASP A 187 -11.63 11.82 6.57
C ASP A 187 -10.66 10.66 6.31
N THR A 188 -10.28 10.44 5.05
CA THR A 188 -9.49 9.28 4.62
C THR A 188 -8.16 9.72 4.03
N GLY A 189 -7.06 9.12 4.50
CA GLY A 189 -5.70 9.46 4.10
C GLY A 189 -4.86 8.22 3.80
N MET A 190 -4.06 8.29 2.73
CA MET A 190 -3.10 7.25 2.35
C MET A 190 -1.69 7.65 2.79
N PHE A 191 -1.05 6.76 3.54
CA PHE A 191 0.35 6.82 3.93
C PHE A 191 1.14 5.80 3.10
N TYR A 192 2.37 6.13 2.72
CA TYR A 192 3.25 5.22 1.98
C TYR A 192 4.73 5.49 2.26
N GLY A 193 5.56 4.49 1.95
CA GLY A 193 7.00 4.59 2.13
C GLY A 193 7.65 5.57 1.16
N MET A 194 8.54 6.41 1.68
CA MET A 194 9.38 7.32 0.89
C MET A 194 10.36 6.51 0.04
N LYS A 195 10.44 6.86 -1.25
CA LYS A 195 11.27 6.16 -2.24
C LYS A 195 12.74 6.14 -1.84
N PHE A 196 13.39 4.98 -1.96
CA PHE A 196 14.77 4.71 -1.53
C PHE A 196 15.06 4.85 -0.02
N PHE A 197 14.05 5.04 0.83
CA PHE A 197 14.22 5.18 2.29
C PHE A 197 13.46 4.11 3.08
N ASN A 198 12.14 3.99 2.86
CA ASN A 198 11.30 2.97 3.51
C ASN A 198 10.12 2.51 2.63
N ASP A 199 10.23 2.68 1.31
CA ASP A 199 9.40 2.06 0.28
C ASP A 199 9.48 0.51 0.28
N LEU A 200 10.48 -0.06 0.94
CA LEU A 200 10.62 -1.50 1.19
C LEU A 200 10.38 -1.83 2.68
N LEU A 201 9.25 -2.47 2.99
CA LEU A 201 9.00 -3.10 4.29
C LEU A 201 9.49 -4.56 4.25
N MET A 202 10.57 -4.84 4.98
CA MET A 202 11.18 -6.18 5.05
C MET A 202 10.25 -7.24 5.67
N GLU A 203 10.59 -8.51 5.47
CA GLU A 203 9.95 -9.68 6.08
C GLU A 203 9.96 -9.66 7.63
N ALA A 204 9.11 -10.49 8.23
CA ALA A 204 8.88 -10.53 9.68
C ALA A 204 10.17 -10.82 10.49
N GLY A 205 10.62 -9.82 11.25
CA GLY A 205 11.84 -9.88 12.06
C GLY A 205 12.23 -8.49 12.61
N PRO A 206 13.43 -8.33 13.21
CA PRO A 206 13.85 -7.06 13.82
C PRO A 206 13.84 -5.85 12.88
N LYS A 207 14.08 -6.07 11.57
CA LYS A 207 14.03 -5.05 10.52
C LYS A 207 12.69 -5.00 9.76
N GLY A 208 11.76 -5.90 10.06
CA GLY A 208 10.43 -6.00 9.44
C GLY A 208 9.43 -4.98 9.99
N ASN A 209 9.86 -3.74 10.25
CA ASN A 209 8.98 -2.67 10.72
C ASN A 209 9.39 -1.30 10.16
N VAL A 210 8.39 -0.48 9.87
CA VAL A 210 8.54 0.92 9.46
C VAL A 210 7.70 1.81 10.36
N GLN A 211 8.17 3.02 10.66
CA GLN A 211 7.57 3.90 11.67
C GLN A 211 7.52 5.35 11.21
N SER A 212 6.48 6.06 11.62
CA SER A 212 6.17 7.44 11.29
C SER A 212 5.51 8.15 12.47
N GLU A 213 5.58 9.47 12.49
CA GLU A 213 4.73 10.30 13.36
C GLU A 213 3.84 11.21 12.52
N VAL A 214 2.66 11.51 13.04
CA VAL A 214 1.64 12.32 12.38
C VAL A 214 1.23 13.44 13.34
N LEU A 215 1.34 14.68 12.89
CA LEU A 215 0.87 15.86 13.59
C LEU A 215 -0.47 16.31 12.98
N LEU A 216 -1.47 16.38 13.84
CA LEU A 216 -2.87 16.62 13.48
C LEU A 216 -3.35 17.88 14.20
N GLN A 217 -3.90 18.85 13.46
CA GLN A 217 -4.50 20.04 14.06
C GLN A 217 -5.87 19.69 14.63
N LYS A 218 -6.19 20.16 15.83
CA LYS A 218 -7.50 19.91 16.44
C LYS A 218 -8.57 20.80 15.83
N ASP A 219 -9.70 20.21 15.47
CA ASP A 219 -10.96 20.93 15.44
C ASP A 219 -11.53 21.02 16.86
N GLN A 220 -11.77 22.24 17.37
CA GLN A 220 -12.31 22.47 18.71
C GLN A 220 -13.74 21.92 18.90
N ASN A 221 -14.48 21.70 17.81
CA ASN A 221 -15.87 21.24 17.85
C ASN A 221 -16.00 19.71 17.93
N THR A 222 -15.06 18.96 17.33
CA THR A 222 -15.14 17.49 17.23
C THR A 222 -14.03 16.72 17.96
N PHE A 223 -12.93 17.37 18.35
CA PHE A 223 -11.80 16.71 19.01
C PHE A 223 -12.16 16.20 20.42
N THR A 224 -11.99 14.89 20.64
CA THR A 224 -12.19 14.25 21.95
C THR A 224 -11.30 13.02 22.09
N PHE A 225 -10.97 12.63 23.33
CA PHE A 225 -10.24 11.39 23.63
C PHE A 225 -11.12 10.34 24.33
N LYS A 226 -12.44 10.55 24.36
CA LYS A 226 -13.43 9.59 24.86
C LYS A 226 -13.70 8.47 23.84
N GLN A 227 -14.10 7.29 24.33
CA GLN A 227 -14.63 6.17 23.51
C GLN A 227 -13.77 5.81 22.29
N GLY A 228 -12.44 5.80 22.45
CA GLY A 228 -11.52 5.43 21.38
C GLY A 228 -11.45 6.39 20.18
N TRP A 229 -12.04 7.60 20.25
CA TRP A 229 -12.07 8.55 19.12
C TRP A 229 -10.70 8.83 18.47
N ALA A 230 -9.63 8.79 19.26
CA ALA A 230 -8.26 9.05 18.81
C ALA A 230 -7.63 7.93 17.96
N PHE A 231 -8.36 6.83 17.73
CA PHE A 231 -7.92 5.67 16.95
C PHE A 231 -8.68 5.59 15.61
N PRO A 232 -8.08 5.01 14.56
CA PRO A 232 -8.73 4.84 13.26
C PRO A 232 -10.12 4.18 13.33
N ARG A 233 -11.00 4.58 12.41
CA ARG A 233 -12.30 3.94 12.17
C ARG A 233 -12.22 2.78 11.18
N LYS A 234 -11.31 2.89 10.19
CA LYS A 234 -10.93 1.83 9.27
C LYS A 234 -9.43 1.91 8.95
N VAL A 235 -8.84 0.77 8.62
CA VAL A 235 -7.47 0.64 8.13
C VAL A 235 -7.46 -0.37 6.99
N TYR A 236 -6.79 -0.01 5.89
CA TYR A 236 -6.49 -0.92 4.78
C TYR A 236 -4.97 -0.99 4.57
N PHE A 237 -4.43 -2.16 4.27
CA PHE A 237 -3.02 -2.34 3.91
C PHE A 237 -2.90 -3.00 2.54
N ASN A 238 -2.24 -2.34 1.59
CA ASN A 238 -2.15 -2.76 0.18
C ASN A 238 -3.50 -3.03 -0.54
N GLY A 239 -4.62 -2.60 0.05
CA GLY A 239 -5.98 -2.83 -0.45
C GLY A 239 -6.84 -3.71 0.46
N ASP A 240 -6.23 -4.59 1.26
CA ASP A 240 -6.93 -5.51 2.16
C ASP A 240 -7.48 -4.74 3.40
N GLU A 241 -8.75 -4.95 3.76
CA GLU A 241 -9.35 -4.34 4.96
C GLU A 241 -8.91 -5.07 6.23
N CYS A 242 -8.36 -4.32 7.19
CA CYS A 242 -7.81 -4.87 8.43
C CYS A 242 -8.77 -4.67 9.61
N ILE A 243 -9.12 -5.75 10.31
CA ILE A 243 -10.13 -5.74 11.37
C ILE A 243 -9.59 -5.01 12.60
N LEU A 244 -10.23 -3.89 12.93
CA LEU A 244 -9.95 -3.11 14.14
C LEU A 244 -10.71 -3.69 15.35
N PRO A 245 -10.14 -3.60 16.57
CA PRO A 245 -10.84 -3.98 17.78
C PRO A 245 -11.97 -2.98 18.11
N PRO A 246 -13.01 -3.38 18.88
CA PRO A 246 -14.17 -2.52 19.14
C PRO A 246 -13.80 -1.27 19.98
N PRO A 247 -14.48 -0.13 19.82
CA PRO A 247 -14.11 1.14 20.46
C PRO A 247 -13.87 1.07 21.98
N GLU A 248 -14.72 0.32 22.69
CA GLU A 248 -14.65 0.14 24.15
C GLU A 248 -13.45 -0.68 24.64
N SER A 249 -12.67 -1.27 23.72
CA SER A 249 -11.43 -2.00 24.04
C SER A 249 -10.16 -1.16 23.89
N TYR A 250 -10.27 0.06 23.35
CA TYR A 250 -9.14 0.99 23.31
C TYR A 250 -8.88 1.59 24.70
N PRO A 251 -7.61 1.81 25.09
CA PRO A 251 -7.27 2.40 26.37
C PRO A 251 -7.76 3.85 26.44
N PHE A 252 -8.56 4.16 27.45
CA PHE A 252 -8.93 5.54 27.77
C PHE A 252 -7.68 6.33 28.17
N LEU A 253 -7.44 7.47 27.50
CA LEU A 253 -6.34 8.35 27.88
C LEU A 253 -6.66 9.02 29.23
N PRO A 254 -5.72 9.08 30.18
CA PRO A 254 -5.95 9.75 31.46
C PRO A 254 -6.20 11.24 31.22
N ASN A 255 -7.28 11.78 31.82
CA ASN A 255 -7.73 13.17 31.62
C ASN A 255 -6.73 14.23 32.15
N SER A 256 -5.67 13.81 32.84
CA SER A 256 -4.68 14.67 33.48
C SER A 256 -3.27 14.16 33.21
N ALA A 257 -2.41 15.05 32.73
CA ALA A 257 -0.97 14.84 32.86
C ALA A 257 -0.60 14.98 34.35
N HIS A 258 0.27 14.10 34.86
CA HIS A 258 0.93 14.35 36.12
C HIS A 258 1.72 15.66 36.00
N LYS A 259 1.28 16.71 36.71
CA LYS A 259 2.15 17.84 37.00
C LYS A 259 3.29 17.31 37.86
N THR A 260 4.49 17.20 37.29
CA THR A 260 5.72 17.08 38.08
C THR A 260 5.87 18.35 38.90
N LEU A 261 5.39 18.28 40.14
CA LEU A 261 5.43 19.38 41.09
C LEU A 261 6.88 19.56 41.56
N PHE A 262 7.67 20.29 40.77
CA PHE A 262 8.95 20.84 41.20
C PHE A 262 8.68 21.81 42.36
N GLY A 263 8.65 21.26 43.57
CA GLY A 263 8.52 22.06 44.79
C GLY A 263 9.73 22.99 44.92
N PRO A 264 9.55 24.20 45.50
CA PRO A 264 10.61 25.22 45.56
C PRO A 264 11.89 24.75 46.26
N LEU A 265 11.81 23.67 47.05
CA LEU A 265 12.94 23.00 47.69
C LEU A 265 14.06 22.59 46.70
N THR A 266 13.73 22.14 45.48
CA THR A 266 14.77 21.70 44.53
C THR A 266 15.59 22.87 43.97
N LEU A 267 14.96 24.05 43.82
CA LEU A 267 15.66 25.27 43.41
C LEU A 267 16.60 25.79 44.51
N LEU A 268 16.16 25.73 45.77
CA LEU A 268 16.97 26.11 46.93
C LEU A 268 18.22 25.23 47.06
N VAL A 269 18.11 23.91 46.85
CA VAL A 269 19.27 23.00 46.85
C VAL A 269 20.26 23.35 45.73
N SER A 270 19.77 23.64 44.51
CA SER A 270 20.68 24.07 43.43
C SER A 270 21.37 25.40 43.71
N LEU A 271 20.69 26.36 44.38
CA LEU A 271 21.30 27.63 44.77
C LEU A 271 22.38 27.44 45.85
N PHE A 272 22.14 26.58 46.83
CA PHE A 272 23.12 26.28 47.88
C PHE A 272 24.39 25.60 47.33
N VAL A 273 24.26 24.70 46.35
CA VAL A 273 25.41 24.08 45.69
C VAL A 273 26.22 25.11 44.89
N PHE A 274 25.56 26.06 44.23
CA PHE A 274 26.23 27.17 43.53
C PHE A 274 26.84 28.25 44.46
N LEU A 275 26.56 28.20 45.77
CA LEU A 275 27.15 29.07 46.80
C LEU A 275 28.23 28.36 47.64
N LEU A 276 28.56 27.10 47.30
CA LEU A 276 29.55 26.26 47.98
C LEU A 276 30.72 25.85 47.05
N VAL A 277 30.88 26.54 45.91
CA VAL A 277 31.91 26.35 44.88
C VAL A 277 32.55 27.69 44.55
#